data_AF-A7RMG3-F1
#
_entry.id   AF-A7RMG3-F1
#
_cell.length_a   1.000
_cell.length_b   1.000
_cell.length_c   1.000
_cell.angle_alpha   90.00
_cell.angle_beta   90.00
_cell.angle_gamma   90.00
#
_symmetry.space_group_name_H-M   'P 1'
#
loop_
_entity.id
_entity.type
_entity.pdbx_description
1 polymer ?
#
loop_
_entity_poly.entity_id
_entity_poly.type
_entity_poly.pdbx_seq_one_letter_code
_entity_poly.pdbx_strand_id
1 'polypeptide(L)'
;MKASRKLSRKRFPVWLRELVDSGEAQGLEWLDSEKKTFKIPWTRVDSPDFDVTRDAVVFQRWAEFTGRFRRGERADPSVWKTRFRCAIRKMTDIQEVKVHNSLEEKGGNRPYRV
;
A
#
# COMPACT_ATOMS: atom_id res chain seq x y z
N MET A 1 -26.43 -0.99 16.52
CA MET A 1 -25.18 -0.24 16.79
C MET A 1 -24.45 0.02 15.48
N LYS A 2 -24.52 1.23 14.91
CA LYS A 2 -23.72 1.62 13.73
C LYS A 2 -22.59 2.50 14.23
N ALA A 3 -21.38 1.94 14.35
CA ALA A 3 -20.22 2.72 14.72
C ALA A 3 -20.02 3.84 13.69
N SER A 4 -20.26 5.06 14.18
CA SER A 4 -19.96 6.38 13.65
C SER A 4 -19.03 6.41 12.42
N ARG A 5 -19.52 7.02 11.33
CA ARG A 5 -18.80 7.57 10.16
C ARG A 5 -17.76 8.64 10.57
N LYS A 6 -16.84 8.32 11.47
CA LYS A 6 -15.63 9.07 11.75
C LYS A 6 -14.44 8.30 11.18
N LEU A 7 -14.45 8.01 9.88
CA LEU A 7 -13.22 7.78 9.14
C LEU A 7 -12.52 9.14 9.02
N SER A 8 -11.95 9.49 10.18
CA SER A 8 -10.98 10.51 10.53
C SER A 8 -10.32 11.23 9.37
N ARG A 9 -10.19 12.55 9.53
CA ARG A 9 -9.36 13.54 8.80
C ARG A 9 -7.88 13.16 8.52
N LYS A 10 -7.47 11.89 8.70
CA LYS A 10 -6.09 11.45 8.55
C LYS A 10 -5.71 11.45 7.07
N ARG A 11 -4.67 12.21 6.74
CA ARG A 11 -4.12 12.28 5.37
C ARG A 11 -3.50 10.93 4.99
N PHE A 12 -3.53 10.59 3.70
CA PHE A 12 -2.96 9.35 3.17
C PHE A 12 -1.52 9.07 3.64
N PRO A 13 -0.58 10.04 3.67
CA PRO A 13 0.78 9.77 4.12
C PRO A 13 0.88 9.36 5.59
N VAL A 14 0.04 9.97 6.44
CA VAL A 14 -0.01 9.63 7.87
C VAL A 14 -0.56 8.21 8.04
N TRP A 15 -1.64 7.87 7.34
CA TRP A 15 -2.20 6.53 7.37
C TRP A 15 -1.22 5.47 6.85
N LEU A 16 -0.52 5.76 5.75
CA LEU A 16 0.44 4.80 5.17
C LEU A 16 1.61 4.57 6.12
N ARG A 17 2.14 5.62 6.74
CA ARG A 17 3.23 5.51 7.72
C ARG A 17 2.85 4.61 8.89
N GLU A 18 1.67 4.81 9.46
CA GLU A 18 1.17 3.95 10.55
C GLU A 18 1.02 2.50 10.12
N LEU A 19 0.57 2.25 8.88
CA LEU A 19 0.47 0.89 8.37
C LEU A 19 1.85 0.24 8.20
N VAL A 20 2.86 0.99 7.72
CA VAL A 20 4.25 0.49 7.66
C VAL A 20 4.78 0.22 9.07
N ASP A 21 4.53 1.12 10.03
CA ASP A 21 4.94 0.97 11.43
C ASP A 21 4.27 -0.22 12.13
N SER A 22 3.05 -0.56 11.74
CA SER A 22 2.32 -1.70 12.32
C SER A 22 2.92 -3.06 11.95
N GLY A 23 3.64 -3.15 10.82
CA GLY A 23 4.13 -4.41 10.29
C GLY A 23 3.04 -5.40 9.86
N GLU A 24 1.76 -4.99 9.83
CA GLU A 24 0.64 -5.89 9.52
C GLU A 24 0.56 -6.28 8.03
N ALA A 25 1.18 -5.50 7.14
CA ALA A 25 1.18 -5.74 5.71
C ALA A 25 2.52 -6.30 5.26
N GLN A 26 2.55 -7.58 4.90
CA GLN A 26 3.78 -8.23 4.45
C GLN A 26 4.33 -7.55 3.19
N GLY A 27 5.63 -7.29 3.19
CA GLY A 27 6.31 -6.57 2.11
C GLY A 27 6.16 -5.04 2.17
N LEU A 28 5.35 -4.50 3.09
CA LEU A 28 5.30 -3.07 3.42
C LEU A 28 6.13 -2.81 4.68
N GLU A 29 7.40 -2.46 4.51
CA GLU A 29 8.34 -2.30 5.63
C GLU A 29 9.33 -1.16 5.39
N TRP A 30 9.87 -0.62 6.49
CA TRP A 30 10.95 0.35 6.47
C TRP A 30 12.25 -0.32 5.98
N LEU A 31 12.96 0.36 5.09
CA LEU A 31 14.27 -0.05 4.58
C LEU A 31 15.43 0.54 5.40
N ASP A 32 15.16 1.57 6.19
CA ASP A 32 16.12 2.24 7.05
C ASP A 32 15.58 2.41 8.47
N SER A 33 16.49 2.46 9.45
CA SER A 33 16.16 2.65 10.86
C SER A 33 15.65 4.07 11.16
N GLU A 34 15.94 5.04 10.28
CA GLU A 34 15.47 6.42 10.38
C GLU A 34 14.01 6.60 9.96
N LYS A 35 13.37 5.55 9.43
CA LYS A 35 12.00 5.54 8.92
C LYS A 35 11.74 6.62 7.86
N LYS A 36 12.68 6.74 6.92
CA LYS A 36 12.60 7.68 5.79
C LYS A 36 12.21 6.99 4.48
N THR A 37 12.55 5.71 4.35
CA THR A 37 12.33 4.93 3.13
C THR A 37 11.65 3.62 3.48
N PHE A 38 10.62 3.28 2.75
CA PHE A 38 9.90 2.01 2.88
C PHE A 38 9.67 1.40 1.51
N LYS A 39 9.41 0.09 1.43
CA LYS A 39 9.06 -0.58 0.17
C LYS A 39 7.58 -0.92 0.13
N ILE A 40 6.99 -0.93 -1.07
CA ILE A 40 5.62 -1.37 -1.33
C ILE A 40 5.66 -2.53 -2.34
N PRO A 41 4.93 -3.64 -2.09
CA PRO A 41 4.84 -4.74 -3.03
C PRO A 41 3.92 -4.37 -4.20
N TRP A 42 4.50 -4.03 -5.34
CA TRP A 42 3.81 -3.76 -6.61
C TRP A 42 3.77 -4.96 -7.56
N THR A 43 3.96 -6.18 -7.05
CA THR A 43 3.86 -7.46 -7.79
C THR A 43 2.66 -7.48 -8.72
N ARG A 44 2.89 -7.86 -9.98
CA ARG A 44 1.85 -7.91 -11.01
C ARG A 44 0.74 -8.88 -10.60
N VAL A 45 -0.52 -8.49 -10.73
CA VAL A 45 -1.68 -9.31 -10.29
C VAL A 45 -1.79 -10.59 -11.14
N ASP A 46 -1.30 -10.53 -12.38
CA ASP A 46 -1.17 -11.63 -13.34
C ASP A 46 0.10 -12.49 -13.14
N SER A 47 0.96 -12.17 -12.17
CA SER A 47 2.15 -12.98 -11.89
C SER A 47 1.75 -14.29 -11.20
N PRO A 48 2.37 -15.44 -11.55
CA PRO A 48 2.14 -16.70 -10.83
C PRO A 48 2.49 -16.61 -9.34
N ASP A 49 3.43 -15.72 -8.99
CA ASP A 49 3.86 -15.47 -7.62
C ASP A 49 2.94 -14.50 -6.84
N PHE A 50 1.87 -13.98 -7.45
CA PHE A 50 0.98 -13.02 -6.81
C PHE A 50 0.05 -13.70 -5.80
N ASP A 51 0.17 -13.30 -4.54
CA ASP A 51 -0.70 -13.76 -3.46
C ASP A 51 -1.50 -12.57 -2.90
N VAL A 52 -2.82 -12.66 -2.96
CA VAL A 52 -3.72 -11.60 -2.44
C VAL A 52 -3.51 -11.35 -0.95
N THR A 53 -3.31 -12.41 -0.17
CA THR A 53 -3.15 -12.36 1.28
C THR A 53 -1.81 -11.77 1.72
N ARG A 54 -0.85 -11.67 0.79
CA ARG A 54 0.48 -11.07 1.00
C ARG A 54 0.62 -9.73 0.28
N ASP A 55 0.48 -9.75 -1.04
CA ASP A 55 0.82 -8.64 -1.94
C ASP A 55 -0.31 -7.62 -2.07
N ALA A 56 -1.57 -7.99 -1.77
CA ALA A 56 -2.70 -7.08 -1.87
C ALA A 56 -3.11 -6.43 -0.53
N VAL A 57 -2.49 -6.84 0.59
CA VAL A 57 -2.90 -6.40 1.93
C VAL A 57 -2.91 -4.88 2.05
N VAL A 58 -1.83 -4.20 1.68
CA VAL A 58 -1.73 -2.74 1.73
C VAL A 58 -2.85 -2.06 0.92
N PHE A 59 -3.18 -2.60 -0.25
CA PHE A 59 -4.22 -2.06 -1.13
C PHE A 59 -5.61 -2.31 -0.55
N GLN A 60 -5.86 -3.49 0.01
CA GLN A 60 -7.09 -3.82 0.69
C GLN A 60 -7.31 -2.94 1.91
N ARG A 61 -6.29 -2.75 2.77
CA ARG A 61 -6.37 -1.89 3.96
C ARG A 61 -6.70 -0.45 3.58
N TRP A 62 -6.17 0.06 2.48
CA TRP A 62 -6.55 1.38 1.97
C TRP A 62 -8.02 1.44 1.53
N ALA A 63 -8.52 0.38 0.88
CA ALA A 63 -9.91 0.28 0.49
C ALA A 63 -10.85 0.19 1.70
N GLU A 64 -10.48 -0.56 2.74
CA GLU A 64 -11.18 -0.62 4.04
C GLU A 64 -11.19 0.77 4.71
N PHE A 65 -10.03 1.43 4.78
CA PHE A 65 -9.87 2.75 5.39
C PHE A 65 -10.67 3.84 4.67
N THR A 66 -10.76 3.80 3.34
CA THR A 66 -11.56 4.76 2.56
C THR A 66 -13.06 4.41 2.53
N GLY A 67 -13.46 3.31 3.17
CA GLY A 67 -14.84 2.80 3.15
C GLY A 67 -15.30 2.33 1.76
N ARG A 68 -14.35 2.07 0.86
CA ARG A 68 -14.58 1.62 -0.53
C ARG A 68 -14.62 0.11 -0.68
N PHE A 69 -14.41 -0.61 0.41
CA PHE A 69 -14.52 -2.06 0.53
C PHE A 69 -14.93 -2.43 1.96
N ARG A 70 -15.80 -3.42 2.09
CA ARG A 70 -16.14 -4.09 3.35
C ARG A 70 -15.88 -5.57 3.23
N ARG A 71 -15.43 -6.19 4.33
CA ARG A 71 -15.24 -7.64 4.41
C ARG A 71 -16.53 -8.37 4.07
N GLY A 72 -16.46 -9.30 3.12
CA GLY A 72 -17.61 -10.03 2.58
C GLY A 72 -18.15 -9.50 1.24
N GLU A 73 -17.72 -8.32 0.79
CA GLU A 73 -18.03 -7.86 -0.58
C GLU A 73 -17.10 -8.54 -1.60
N ARG A 74 -17.60 -8.76 -2.81
CA ARG A 74 -16.74 -9.18 -3.93
C ARG A 74 -15.86 -8.01 -4.32
N ALA A 75 -14.56 -8.15 -4.15
CA ALA A 75 -13.61 -7.11 -4.50
C ALA A 75 -12.41 -7.68 -5.24
N ASP A 76 -11.86 -6.83 -6.10
CA ASP A 76 -10.82 -7.20 -7.04
C ASP A 76 -9.49 -6.52 -6.65
N PRO A 77 -8.40 -7.28 -6.43
CA PRO A 77 -7.09 -6.73 -6.08
C PRO A 77 -6.59 -5.65 -7.05
N SER A 78 -6.92 -5.74 -8.34
CA SER A 78 -6.51 -4.76 -9.36
C SER A 78 -7.20 -3.41 -9.13
N VAL A 79 -8.46 -3.42 -8.67
CA VAL A 79 -9.21 -2.20 -8.33
C VAL A 79 -8.60 -1.51 -7.11
N TRP A 80 -8.27 -2.26 -6.07
CA TRP A 80 -7.61 -1.71 -4.88
C TRP A 80 -6.24 -1.12 -5.23
N LYS A 81 -5.43 -1.89 -5.96
CA LYS A 81 -4.10 -1.50 -6.42
C LYS A 81 -4.15 -0.22 -7.26
N THR A 82 -5.11 -0.11 -8.18
CA THR A 82 -5.31 1.09 -9.00
C THR A 82 -5.64 2.31 -8.16
N ARG A 83 -6.58 2.19 -7.21
CA ARG A 83 -6.98 3.30 -6.33
C ARG A 83 -5.83 3.75 -5.43
N PHE A 84 -5.06 2.80 -4.89
CA PHE A 84 -3.89 3.11 -4.09
C PHE A 84 -2.83 3.86 -4.92
N ARG A 85 -2.54 3.38 -6.13
CA ARG A 85 -1.61 4.04 -7.06
C ARG A 85 -2.01 5.48 -7.34
N CYS A 86 -3.30 5.74 -7.55
CA CYS A 86 -3.80 7.09 -7.74
C CYS A 86 -3.68 7.95 -6.48
N ALA A 87 -3.78 7.38 -5.28
CA ALA A 87 -3.63 8.12 -4.03
C ALA A 87 -2.16 8.50 -3.80
N ILE A 88 -1.23 7.55 -3.90
CA ILE A 88 0.20 7.81 -3.66
C ILE A 88 0.80 8.78 -4.69
N ARG A 89 0.42 8.67 -5.98
CA ARG A 89 0.90 9.59 -7.04
C ARG A 89 0.45 11.04 -6.86
N LYS A 90 -0.57 11.29 -6.03
CA LYS A 90 -1.04 12.65 -5.71
C LYS A 90 -0.33 13.27 -4.51
N MET A 91 0.50 12.50 -3.81
CA MET A 91 1.21 13.01 -2.64
C MET A 91 2.49 13.72 -3.08
N THR A 92 2.72 14.93 -2.58
CA THR A 92 4.00 15.64 -2.67
C THR A 92 5.02 15.10 -1.67
N ASP A 93 4.50 14.60 -0.54
CA ASP A 93 5.26 14.16 0.63
C ASP A 93 5.78 12.73 0.50
N ILE A 94 5.48 12.04 -0.61
CA ILE A 94 5.91 10.65 -0.85
C ILE A 94 6.45 10.55 -2.27
N GLN A 95 7.69 10.11 -2.41
CA GLN A 95 8.37 10.02 -3.70
C GLN A 95 8.85 8.59 -3.96
N GLU A 96 8.55 8.07 -5.15
CA GLU A 96 9.11 6.79 -5.59
C GLU A 96 10.60 6.96 -5.86
N VAL A 97 11.42 6.14 -5.21
CA VAL A 97 12.87 6.11 -5.44
C VAL A 97 13.10 5.21 -6.66
N LYS A 98 13.72 5.77 -7.71
CA LYS A 98 14.05 4.98 -8.90
C LYS A 98 15.12 3.96 -8.55
N VAL A 99 14.83 2.70 -8.82
CA VAL A 99 15.80 1.61 -8.72
C VAL A 99 16.52 1.52 -10.05
N HIS A 100 17.85 1.58 -10.04
CA HIS A 100 18.66 1.49 -11.28
C HIS A 100 18.89 0.03 -11.73
N ASN A 101 18.51 -0.94 -10.90
CA ASN A 101 18.78 -2.36 -11.14
C ASN A 101 17.51 -3.09 -11.65
N SER A 102 17.62 -3.69 -12.84
CA SER A 102 16.52 -4.39 -13.51
C SER A 102 15.98 -5.58 -12.70
N LEU A 103 16.81 -6.23 -11.87
CA LEU A 103 16.38 -7.36 -11.04
C LEU A 103 15.44 -6.93 -9.90
N GLU A 104 15.73 -5.79 -9.27
CA GLU A 104 14.88 -5.24 -8.21
C GLU A 104 13.57 -4.67 -8.77
N GLU A 105 13.61 -4.08 -9.98
CA GLU A 105 12.39 -3.71 -10.71
C GLU A 105 11.50 -4.93 -11.02
N LYS A 106 12.10 -6.07 -11.37
CA LYS A 106 11.37 -7.32 -11.65
C LYS A 106 10.76 -7.94 -10.40
N GLY A 107 11.38 -7.76 -9.23
CA GLY A 107 10.89 -8.28 -7.95
C GLY A 107 9.59 -7.66 -7.45
N GLY A 108 9.05 -6.65 -8.16
CA GLY A 108 7.76 -6.04 -7.85
C GLY A 108 7.78 -5.09 -6.66
N ASN A 109 8.76 -5.18 -5.77
CA ASN A 109 8.89 -4.27 -4.62
C ASN A 109 9.48 -2.93 -5.06
N ARG A 110 8.80 -1.82 -4.76
CA ARG A 110 9.28 -0.48 -5.11
C ARG A 110 9.55 0.35 -3.86
N PRO A 111 10.74 0.98 -3.73
CA PRO A 111 11.05 1.86 -2.63
C PRO A 111 10.39 3.25 -2.79
N TYR A 112 9.90 3.79 -1.67
CA TYR A 112 9.31 5.11 -1.54
C TYR A 112 9.94 5.84 -0.36
N ARG A 113 10.20 7.12 -0.54
CA ARG A 113 10.73 8.03 0.48
C ARG A 113 9.64 8.98 0.96
N VAL A 114 9.59 9.20 2.27
CA VAL A 114 8.72 10.18 2.97
C VAL A 114 9.51 11.35 3.54
#